data_AF-A0A0W0VIX9-F1
#
_entry.id   AF-A0A0W0VIX9-F1
#
_cell.length_a   1.000
_cell.length_b   1.000
_cell.length_c   1.000
_cell.angle_alpha   90.00
_cell.angle_beta   90.00
_cell.angle_gamma   90.00
#
_symmetry.space_group_name_H-M   'P 1'
#
loop_
_entity.id
_entity.type
_entity.pdbx_description
1 polymer ?
#
loop_
_entity_poly.entity_id
_entity_poly.type
_entity_poly.pdbx_seq_one_letter_code
_entity_poly.pdbx_strand_id
1 'polypeptide(L)'
;MTIFLDIAKTIIVEEVNTIIKNSLDQDQSVMNLSLTTFGLGRNPELSNTKRTLLEVLKKEIESIHDKNDATALQTIKKCIENTLKQAKEESTKKGYNGGNTGFALLLMIQSIDTIYKTLEEQELLNIPHDNQPLNVFYFFAALYIAKKISEKNTTGVVKSLVSNPNISRVNELAHLKESLLWEKIKSCKKELNTLDKKHEEYDLNVRKCVLRSIEELLKSNQQFCYEKKSLFYKPGLGLLYELMSQASKIIKSAMNEQHELGSQLTK
;
A
#
# COMPACT_ATOMS: atom_id res chain seq x y z
N MET A 1 0.68 12.89 -11.09
CA MET A 1 0.26 11.53 -10.76
C MET A 1 -0.75 11.61 -9.63
N THR A 2 -1.73 10.74 -9.57
CA THR A 2 -2.69 10.68 -8.45
C THR A 2 -2.16 9.81 -7.31
N ILE A 3 -2.73 9.96 -6.12
CA ILE A 3 -2.40 9.13 -4.95
C ILE A 3 -2.65 7.65 -5.23
N PHE A 4 -3.81 7.31 -5.82
CA PHE A 4 -4.14 5.92 -6.16
C PHE A 4 -3.11 5.30 -7.11
N LEU A 5 -2.78 5.97 -8.22
CA LEU A 5 -1.84 5.41 -9.20
C LEU A 5 -0.47 5.15 -8.56
N ASP A 6 0.01 6.06 -7.72
CA ASP A 6 1.30 5.87 -7.05
C ASP A 6 1.30 4.69 -6.05
N ILE A 7 0.22 4.57 -5.28
CA ILE A 7 0.03 3.45 -4.35
C ILE A 7 -0.09 2.14 -5.12
N ALA A 8 -0.89 2.10 -6.19
CA ALA A 8 -1.07 0.91 -7.01
C ALA A 8 0.25 0.42 -7.59
N LYS A 9 1.06 1.33 -8.14
CA LYS A 9 2.43 1.02 -8.59
C LYS A 9 3.27 0.44 -7.47
N THR A 10 3.29 1.09 -6.30
CA THR A 10 4.08 0.65 -5.14
C THR A 10 3.70 -0.78 -4.73
N ILE A 11 2.41 -1.05 -4.56
CA ILE A 11 1.92 -2.38 -4.14
C ILE A 11 2.24 -3.45 -5.19
N ILE A 12 1.99 -3.19 -6.47
CA ILE A 12 2.26 -4.15 -7.55
C ILE A 12 3.75 -4.46 -7.64
N VAL A 13 4.61 -3.45 -7.56
CA VAL A 13 6.07 -3.62 -7.59
C VAL A 13 6.55 -4.46 -6.41
N GLU A 14 6.06 -4.16 -5.19
CA GLU A 14 6.37 -4.94 -3.98
C GLU A 14 5.92 -6.42 -4.13
N GLU A 15 4.72 -6.66 -4.65
CA GLU A 15 4.18 -8.00 -4.89
C GLU A 15 4.96 -8.77 -5.98
N VAL A 16 5.28 -8.11 -7.11
CA VAL A 16 6.10 -8.69 -8.18
C VAL A 16 7.46 -9.13 -7.66
N ASN A 17 8.16 -8.24 -6.93
CA ASN A 17 9.47 -8.55 -6.35
C ASN A 17 9.37 -9.76 -5.39
N THR A 18 8.28 -9.84 -4.62
CA THR A 18 8.01 -10.96 -3.71
C THR A 18 7.80 -12.28 -4.48
N ILE A 19 7.04 -12.26 -5.56
CA ILE A 19 6.81 -13.45 -6.41
C ILE A 19 8.14 -13.92 -7.03
N ILE A 20 8.95 -12.98 -7.55
CA ILE A 20 10.26 -13.29 -8.14
C ILE A 20 11.19 -13.90 -7.10
N LYS A 21 11.28 -13.29 -5.90
CA LYS A 21 12.09 -13.80 -4.80
C LYS A 21 11.66 -15.21 -4.40
N ASN A 22 10.37 -15.43 -4.16
CA ASN A 22 9.84 -16.74 -3.80
C ASN A 22 10.12 -17.80 -4.89
N SER A 23 10.08 -17.40 -6.16
CA SER A 23 10.44 -18.29 -7.29
C SER A 23 11.91 -18.71 -7.24
N LEU A 24 12.82 -17.76 -6.96
CA LEU A 24 14.26 -18.04 -6.80
C LEU A 24 14.54 -18.93 -5.59
N ASP A 25 13.92 -18.64 -4.44
CA ASP A 25 14.07 -19.43 -3.21
C ASP A 25 13.58 -20.88 -3.43
N GLN A 26 12.50 -21.07 -4.19
CA GLN A 26 11.99 -22.40 -4.56
C GLN A 26 12.96 -23.15 -5.48
N ASP A 27 13.56 -22.47 -6.46
CA ASP A 27 14.54 -23.08 -7.36
C ASP A 27 15.78 -23.58 -6.59
N GLN A 28 16.21 -22.82 -5.56
CA GLN A 28 17.36 -23.16 -4.69
C GLN A 28 17.02 -24.16 -3.58
N SER A 29 15.75 -24.48 -3.37
CA SER A 29 15.35 -25.36 -2.27
C SER A 29 15.90 -26.78 -2.44
N VAL A 30 16.39 -27.37 -1.34
CA VAL A 30 16.94 -28.74 -1.31
C VAL A 30 15.94 -29.76 -1.86
N MET A 31 14.66 -29.57 -1.57
CA MET A 31 13.58 -30.40 -2.10
C MET A 31 13.50 -30.30 -3.63
N ASN A 32 13.54 -29.09 -4.20
CA ASN A 32 13.55 -28.92 -5.65
C ASN A 32 14.81 -29.49 -6.29
N LEU A 33 16.00 -29.24 -5.72
CA LEU A 33 17.26 -29.80 -6.23
C LEU A 33 17.23 -31.34 -6.27
N SER A 34 16.70 -31.96 -5.22
CA SER A 34 16.51 -33.41 -5.18
C SER A 34 15.52 -33.90 -6.25
N LEU A 35 14.35 -33.26 -6.38
CA LEU A 35 13.34 -33.65 -7.37
C LEU A 35 13.78 -33.39 -8.81
N THR A 36 14.50 -32.30 -9.08
CA THR A 36 15.06 -32.00 -10.41
C THR A 36 16.07 -33.07 -10.82
N THR A 37 16.86 -33.59 -9.88
CA THR A 37 17.78 -34.71 -10.15
C THR A 37 17.04 -35.97 -10.64
N PHE A 38 15.79 -36.17 -10.20
CA PHE A 38 14.92 -37.25 -10.65
C PHE A 38 13.97 -36.87 -11.81
N GLY A 39 14.13 -35.70 -12.43
CA GLY A 39 13.27 -35.23 -13.52
C GLY A 39 11.84 -34.83 -13.12
N LEU A 40 11.56 -34.78 -11.81
CA LEU A 40 10.24 -34.42 -11.24
C LEU A 40 10.21 -33.01 -10.64
N GLY A 41 11.34 -32.29 -10.69
CA GLY A 41 11.47 -30.95 -10.15
C GLY A 41 10.92 -29.87 -11.08
N ARG A 42 11.05 -28.61 -10.63
CA ARG A 42 10.61 -27.44 -11.42
C ARG A 42 11.41 -27.33 -12.72
N ASN A 43 10.74 -26.91 -13.79
CA ASN A 43 11.40 -26.53 -15.03
C ASN A 43 12.09 -25.16 -14.85
N PRO A 44 13.44 -25.09 -14.88
CA PRO A 44 14.17 -23.86 -14.61
C PRO A 44 13.99 -22.82 -15.72
N GLU A 45 13.88 -23.27 -16.96
CA GLU A 45 13.69 -22.40 -18.12
C GLU A 45 12.30 -21.73 -18.08
N LEU A 46 11.24 -22.50 -17.80
CA LEU A 46 9.89 -21.96 -17.61
C LEU A 46 9.82 -20.98 -16.43
N SER A 47 10.48 -21.32 -15.32
CA SER A 47 10.53 -20.46 -14.13
C SER A 47 11.24 -19.14 -14.45
N ASN A 48 12.32 -19.20 -15.24
CA ASN A 48 13.02 -18.01 -15.71
C ASN A 48 12.17 -17.15 -16.65
N THR A 49 11.49 -17.76 -17.63
CA THR A 49 10.56 -17.04 -18.51
C THR A 49 9.49 -16.29 -17.72
N LYS A 50 8.88 -16.93 -16.72
CA LYS A 50 7.88 -16.29 -15.86
C LYS A 50 8.44 -15.11 -15.06
N ARG A 51 9.69 -15.19 -14.58
CA ARG A 51 10.36 -14.04 -13.92
C ARG A 51 10.60 -12.90 -14.90
N THR A 52 11.05 -13.19 -16.12
CA THR A 52 11.21 -12.16 -17.16
C THR A 52 9.89 -11.47 -17.47
N LEU A 53 8.79 -12.21 -17.59
CA LEU A 53 7.46 -11.63 -17.78
C LEU A 53 7.04 -10.71 -16.63
N LEU A 54 7.35 -11.09 -15.38
CA LEU A 54 7.08 -10.26 -14.20
C LEU A 54 7.93 -8.98 -14.19
N GLU A 55 9.19 -9.03 -14.62
CA GLU A 55 10.03 -7.83 -14.77
C GLU A 55 9.53 -6.90 -15.89
N VAL A 56 8.98 -7.46 -16.97
CA VAL A 56 8.31 -6.67 -18.00
C VAL A 56 7.06 -5.99 -17.44
N LEU A 57 6.20 -6.74 -16.73
CA LEU A 57 5.03 -6.19 -16.04
C LEU A 57 5.41 -5.02 -15.12
N LYS A 58 6.45 -5.19 -14.31
CA LYS A 58 6.94 -4.13 -13.41
C LYS A 58 7.26 -2.85 -14.17
N LYS A 59 8.02 -2.95 -15.27
CA LYS A 59 8.38 -1.80 -16.11
C LYS A 59 7.16 -1.16 -16.78
N GLU A 60 6.23 -1.96 -17.27
CA GLU A 60 4.98 -1.46 -17.85
C GLU A 60 4.19 -0.66 -16.81
N ILE A 61 4.02 -1.20 -15.60
CA ILE A 61 3.32 -0.53 -14.49
C ILE A 61 4.02 0.77 -14.09
N GLU A 62 5.34 0.77 -13.96
CA GLU A 62 6.13 1.96 -13.63
C GLU A 62 5.96 3.07 -14.69
N SER A 63 5.79 2.70 -15.96
CA SER A 63 5.61 3.63 -17.08
C SER A 63 4.21 4.26 -17.21
N ILE A 64 3.23 3.84 -16.40
CA ILE A 64 1.86 4.38 -16.47
C ILE A 64 1.84 5.83 -15.98
N HIS A 65 1.27 6.74 -16.77
CA HIS A 65 1.15 8.17 -16.43
C HIS A 65 -0.28 8.69 -16.51
N ASP A 66 -1.26 7.80 -16.37
CA ASP A 66 -2.68 8.15 -16.41
C ASP A 66 -3.02 9.23 -15.37
N LYS A 67 -3.83 10.19 -15.78
CA LYS A 67 -4.23 11.35 -14.95
C LYS A 67 -5.48 11.09 -14.11
N ASN A 68 -6.19 10.01 -14.41
CA ASN A 68 -7.45 9.64 -13.78
C ASN A 68 -7.38 8.21 -13.26
N ASP A 69 -7.92 7.98 -12.07
CA ASP A 69 -7.79 6.72 -11.37
C ASP A 69 -8.56 5.57 -12.03
N ALA A 70 -9.71 5.85 -12.64
CA ALA A 70 -10.47 4.83 -13.36
C ALA A 70 -9.72 4.35 -14.60
N THR A 71 -9.12 5.28 -15.35
CA THR A 71 -8.26 4.93 -16.50
C THR A 71 -7.03 4.16 -16.02
N ALA A 72 -6.35 4.64 -14.98
CA ALA A 72 -5.20 3.98 -14.37
C ALA A 72 -5.52 2.53 -13.96
N LEU A 73 -6.67 2.31 -13.30
CA LEU A 73 -7.12 0.97 -12.91
C LEU A 73 -7.25 0.05 -14.12
N GLN A 74 -7.92 0.50 -15.19
CA GLN A 74 -8.11 -0.31 -16.40
C GLN A 74 -6.77 -0.63 -17.08
N THR A 75 -5.87 0.36 -17.18
CA THR A 75 -4.53 0.17 -17.75
C THR A 75 -3.74 -0.85 -16.95
N ILE A 76 -3.71 -0.72 -15.62
CA ILE A 76 -3.03 -1.66 -14.71
C ILE A 76 -3.57 -3.08 -14.87
N LYS A 77 -4.90 -3.25 -14.84
CA LYS A 77 -5.52 -4.57 -15.00
C LYS A 77 -5.15 -5.22 -16.32
N LYS A 78 -5.18 -4.45 -17.41
CA LYS A 78 -4.80 -4.93 -18.74
C LYS A 78 -3.34 -5.40 -18.78
N CYS A 79 -2.41 -4.68 -18.17
CA CYS A 79 -1.01 -5.13 -18.05
C CYS A 79 -0.89 -6.47 -17.31
N ILE A 80 -1.57 -6.60 -16.17
CA ILE A 80 -1.56 -7.83 -15.37
C ILE A 80 -2.21 -9.01 -16.14
N GLU A 81 -3.35 -8.78 -16.79
CA GLU A 81 -4.07 -9.78 -17.60
C GLU A 81 -3.25 -10.24 -18.81
N ASN A 82 -2.58 -9.33 -19.51
CA ASN A 82 -1.67 -9.66 -20.60
C ASN A 82 -0.52 -10.54 -20.12
N THR A 83 0.09 -10.18 -18.98
CA THR A 83 1.16 -10.97 -18.35
C THR A 83 0.67 -12.36 -17.95
N LEU A 84 -0.52 -12.45 -17.36
CA LEU A 84 -1.17 -13.71 -17.01
C LEU A 84 -1.41 -14.59 -18.24
N LYS A 85 -1.89 -14.01 -19.33
CA LYS A 85 -2.11 -14.71 -20.60
C LYS A 85 -0.80 -15.27 -21.15
N GLN A 86 0.25 -14.45 -21.25
CA GLN A 86 1.56 -14.89 -21.72
C GLN A 86 2.17 -15.99 -20.83
N ALA A 87 2.09 -15.84 -19.51
CA ALA A 87 2.58 -16.86 -18.57
C ALA A 87 1.82 -18.20 -18.71
N LYS A 88 0.51 -18.15 -19.00
CA LYS A 88 -0.31 -19.35 -19.25
C LYS A 88 0.06 -20.02 -20.58
N GLU A 89 0.29 -19.24 -21.63
CA GLU A 89 0.74 -19.75 -22.94
C GLU A 89 2.10 -20.46 -22.80
N GLU A 90 3.08 -19.85 -22.15
CA GLU A 90 4.41 -20.45 -21.90
C GLU A 90 4.34 -21.71 -21.05
N SER A 91 3.45 -21.74 -20.05
CA SER A 91 3.22 -22.95 -19.26
C SER A 91 2.63 -24.08 -20.13
N THR A 92 1.64 -23.75 -20.95
CA THR A 92 0.92 -24.71 -21.80
C THR A 92 1.85 -25.32 -22.85
N LYS A 93 2.71 -24.51 -23.49
CA LYS A 93 3.74 -24.98 -24.45
C LYS A 93 4.67 -26.03 -23.85
N LYS A 94 4.92 -25.97 -22.54
CA LYS A 94 5.81 -26.89 -21.81
C LYS A 94 5.07 -28.00 -21.06
N GLY A 95 3.75 -28.12 -21.21
CA GLY A 95 2.94 -29.15 -20.55
C GLY A 95 2.63 -28.88 -19.07
N TYR A 96 2.79 -27.63 -18.61
CA TYR A 96 2.50 -27.21 -17.23
C TYR A 96 1.20 -26.41 -17.15
N ASN A 97 0.57 -26.42 -15.98
CA ASN A 97 -0.48 -25.45 -15.65
C ASN A 97 0.14 -24.07 -15.28
N GLY A 98 -0.69 -23.02 -15.17
CA GLY A 98 -0.22 -21.66 -14.88
C GLY A 98 0.59 -21.53 -13.57
N GLY A 99 0.40 -22.45 -12.63
CA GLY A 99 1.11 -22.52 -11.36
C GLY A 99 0.91 -21.29 -10.46
N ASN A 100 1.80 -21.13 -9.48
CA ASN A 100 1.72 -20.06 -8.47
C ASN A 100 1.76 -18.65 -9.07
N THR A 101 2.48 -18.44 -10.17
CA THR A 101 2.54 -17.15 -10.86
C THR A 101 1.16 -16.72 -11.36
N GLY A 102 0.41 -17.64 -11.99
CA GLY A 102 -0.92 -17.32 -12.50
C GLY A 102 -1.90 -16.97 -11.38
N PHE A 103 -1.86 -17.72 -10.28
CA PHE A 103 -2.67 -17.42 -9.09
C PHE A 103 -2.30 -16.06 -8.46
N ALA A 104 -1.01 -15.76 -8.33
CA ALA A 104 -0.56 -14.50 -7.75
C ALA A 104 -1.00 -13.28 -8.58
N LEU A 105 -0.94 -13.36 -9.92
CA LEU A 105 -1.42 -12.29 -10.80
C LEU A 105 -2.94 -12.06 -10.66
N LEU A 106 -3.74 -13.12 -10.45
CA LEU A 106 -5.17 -12.99 -10.18
C LEU A 106 -5.44 -12.31 -8.83
N LEU A 107 -4.70 -12.68 -7.78
CA LEU A 107 -4.80 -12.01 -6.47
C LEU A 107 -4.39 -10.53 -6.55
N MET A 108 -3.41 -10.19 -7.38
CA MET A 108 -2.99 -8.81 -7.60
C MET A 108 -4.12 -7.98 -8.24
N ILE A 109 -4.82 -8.51 -9.24
CA ILE A 109 -6.02 -7.86 -9.83
C ILE A 109 -7.08 -7.62 -8.75
N GLN A 110 -7.39 -8.64 -7.95
CA GLN A 110 -8.37 -8.53 -6.87
C GLN A 110 -7.97 -7.49 -5.81
N SER A 111 -6.68 -7.44 -5.46
CA SER A 111 -6.14 -6.48 -4.49
C SER A 111 -6.32 -5.06 -4.99
N ILE A 112 -5.93 -4.78 -6.23
CA ILE A 112 -6.06 -3.45 -6.83
C ILE A 112 -7.53 -3.03 -7.01
N ASP A 113 -8.41 -3.94 -7.42
CA ASP A 113 -9.86 -3.67 -7.48
C ASP A 113 -10.41 -3.32 -6.08
N THR A 114 -9.97 -4.04 -5.04
CA THR A 114 -10.41 -3.77 -3.66
C THR A 114 -9.87 -2.44 -3.16
N ILE A 115 -8.60 -2.14 -3.42
CA ILE A 115 -7.98 -0.84 -3.09
C ILE A 115 -8.77 0.29 -3.76
N TYR A 116 -9.03 0.20 -5.06
CA TYR A 116 -9.76 1.22 -5.80
C TYR A 116 -11.13 1.48 -5.18
N LYS A 117 -11.93 0.42 -4.94
CA LYS A 117 -13.27 0.55 -4.33
C LYS A 117 -13.22 1.15 -2.93
N THR A 118 -12.28 0.73 -2.10
CA THR A 118 -12.14 1.30 -0.75
C THR A 118 -11.74 2.78 -0.81
N LEU A 119 -10.87 3.18 -1.74
CA LEU A 119 -10.53 4.60 -1.90
C LEU A 119 -11.70 5.41 -2.49
N GLU A 120 -12.52 4.82 -3.35
CA GLU A 120 -13.76 5.43 -3.86
C GLU A 120 -14.74 5.73 -2.72
N GLU A 121 -15.01 4.75 -1.86
CA GLU A 121 -15.90 4.88 -0.70
C GLU A 121 -15.42 5.95 0.32
N GLN A 122 -14.12 6.22 0.35
CA GLN A 122 -13.51 7.21 1.27
C GLN A 122 -13.23 8.56 0.60
N GLU A 123 -13.69 8.76 -0.64
CA GLU A 123 -13.49 9.98 -1.42
C GLU A 123 -12.00 10.34 -1.60
N LEU A 124 -11.16 9.32 -1.83
CA LEU A 124 -9.71 9.45 -2.02
C LEU A 124 -9.24 9.22 -3.46
N LEU A 125 -10.17 9.12 -4.41
CA LEU A 125 -9.86 9.03 -5.83
C LEU A 125 -9.63 10.40 -6.46
N ASN A 126 -8.80 10.41 -7.51
CA ASN A 126 -8.41 11.54 -8.34
C ASN A 126 -7.76 12.69 -7.55
N ILE A 127 -7.21 12.39 -6.37
CA ILE A 127 -6.44 13.35 -5.58
C ILE A 127 -5.00 13.38 -6.12
N PRO A 128 -4.44 14.56 -6.44
CA PRO A 128 -3.06 14.67 -6.87
C PRO A 128 -2.11 14.23 -5.77
N HIS A 129 -1.08 13.47 -6.15
CA HIS A 129 0.04 13.19 -5.26
C HIS A 129 1.04 14.35 -5.38
N ASP A 130 0.87 15.35 -4.52
CA ASP A 130 1.73 16.52 -4.41
C ASP A 130 2.07 16.83 -2.94
N ASN A 131 2.84 17.89 -2.72
CA ASN A 131 3.28 18.30 -1.39
C ASN A 131 2.26 19.14 -0.62
N GLN A 132 1.00 19.23 -1.08
CA GLN A 132 -0.04 19.89 -0.30
C GLN A 132 -0.25 19.12 1.01
N PRO A 133 -0.31 19.79 2.17
CA PRO A 133 -0.27 19.09 3.47
C PRO A 133 -1.37 18.04 3.63
N LEU A 134 -2.58 18.36 3.18
CA LEU A 134 -3.72 17.45 3.24
C LEU A 134 -3.55 16.25 2.28
N ASN A 135 -2.95 16.46 1.10
CA ASN A 135 -2.67 15.39 0.14
C ASN A 135 -1.60 14.43 0.66
N VAL A 136 -0.58 14.94 1.37
CA VAL A 136 0.39 14.11 2.10
C VAL A 136 -0.34 13.23 3.13
N PHE A 137 -1.26 13.80 3.91
CA PHE A 137 -2.05 13.02 4.87
C PHE A 137 -2.89 11.94 4.17
N TYR A 138 -3.59 12.29 3.08
CA TYR A 138 -4.35 11.33 2.29
C TYR A 138 -3.49 10.22 1.69
N PHE A 139 -2.29 10.54 1.21
CA PHE A 139 -1.38 9.56 0.62
C PHE A 139 -1.02 8.48 1.62
N PHE A 140 -0.54 8.87 2.81
CA PHE A 140 -0.17 7.89 3.83
C PHE A 140 -1.38 7.15 4.41
N ALA A 141 -2.56 7.77 4.46
CA ALA A 141 -3.79 7.11 4.86
C ALA A 141 -4.22 6.04 3.85
N ALA A 142 -4.22 6.38 2.55
CA ALA A 142 -4.52 5.45 1.48
C ALA A 142 -3.49 4.31 1.41
N LEU A 143 -2.19 4.62 1.59
CA LEU A 143 -1.12 3.63 1.60
C LEU A 143 -1.28 2.63 2.76
N TYR A 144 -1.68 3.11 3.94
CA TYR A 144 -1.99 2.25 5.09
C TYR A 144 -3.08 1.23 4.74
N ILE A 145 -4.15 1.67 4.11
CA ILE A 145 -5.26 0.80 3.67
C ILE A 145 -4.80 -0.19 2.61
N ALA A 146 -4.06 0.28 1.61
CA ALA A 146 -3.58 -0.55 0.52
C ALA A 146 -2.65 -1.67 0.98
N LYS A 147 -1.69 -1.35 1.87
CA LYS A 147 -0.81 -2.36 2.47
C LYS A 147 -1.59 -3.39 3.28
N LYS A 148 -2.61 -2.98 4.04
CA LYS A 148 -3.49 -3.92 4.76
C LYS A 148 -4.27 -4.84 3.84
N ILE A 149 -4.77 -4.34 2.70
CA ILE A 149 -5.48 -5.15 1.71
C ILE A 149 -4.52 -6.18 1.10
N SER A 150 -3.33 -5.76 0.69
CA SER A 150 -2.30 -6.66 0.13
C SER A 150 -1.85 -7.71 1.15
N GLU A 151 -1.64 -7.35 2.42
CA GLU A 151 -1.33 -8.29 3.51
C GLU A 151 -2.44 -9.32 3.75
N LYS A 152 -3.72 -8.90 3.71
CA LYS A 152 -4.85 -9.84 3.85
C LYS A 152 -4.91 -10.84 2.71
N ASN A 153 -4.66 -10.41 1.48
CA ASN A 153 -4.73 -11.29 0.32
C ASN A 153 -3.54 -12.26 0.23
N THR A 154 -2.37 -11.85 0.72
CA THR A 154 -1.19 -12.73 0.84
C THR A 154 -1.28 -13.70 2.02
N THR A 155 -1.82 -13.28 3.16
CA THR A 155 -1.97 -14.12 4.37
C THR A 155 -3.27 -14.94 4.42
N GLY A 156 -4.27 -14.60 3.61
CA GLY A 156 -5.54 -15.31 3.48
C GLY A 156 -5.41 -16.77 3.02
N VAL A 157 -4.25 -17.15 2.49
CA VAL A 157 -3.90 -18.54 2.16
C VAL A 157 -3.55 -19.38 3.41
N VAL A 158 -3.28 -18.76 4.58
CA VAL A 158 -2.77 -19.46 5.79
C VAL A 158 -3.69 -19.36 7.02
N LYS A 159 -4.83 -18.66 7.01
CA LYS A 159 -5.64 -18.50 8.24
C LYS A 159 -7.12 -18.85 8.10
N SER A 160 -7.41 -20.16 8.09
CA SER A 160 -8.69 -20.72 8.55
C SER A 160 -8.65 -21.04 10.06
N LEU A 161 -8.35 -20.05 10.91
CA LEU A 161 -8.42 -20.21 12.37
C LEU A 161 -9.23 -19.04 12.97
N VAL A 162 -10.54 -19.05 12.73
CA VAL A 162 -11.48 -18.00 13.14
C VAL A 162 -12.08 -18.27 14.54
N SER A 163 -11.36 -19.00 15.41
CA SER A 163 -11.87 -19.34 16.76
C SER A 163 -10.95 -18.89 17.90
N ASN A 164 -9.82 -18.22 17.61
CA ASN A 164 -8.92 -17.76 18.66
C ASN A 164 -9.32 -16.36 19.16
N PRO A 165 -9.64 -16.16 20.45
CA PRO A 165 -9.99 -14.85 21.00
C PRO A 165 -8.89 -13.79 20.82
N ASN A 166 -7.63 -14.21 20.67
CA ASN A 166 -6.54 -13.28 20.34
C ASN A 166 -6.64 -12.74 18.90
N ILE A 167 -7.20 -13.51 17.95
CA ILE A 167 -7.43 -13.07 16.57
C ILE A 167 -8.61 -12.07 16.53
N SER A 168 -9.65 -12.32 17.33
CA SER A 168 -10.79 -11.39 17.47
C SER A 168 -10.33 -10.01 17.97
N ARG A 169 -9.48 -9.97 19.01
CA ARG A 169 -8.90 -8.72 19.55
C ARG A 169 -8.01 -7.96 18.55
N VAL A 170 -7.26 -8.69 17.71
CA VAL A 170 -6.42 -8.08 16.66
C VAL A 170 -7.30 -7.45 15.58
N ASN A 171 -8.37 -8.12 15.16
CA ASN A 171 -9.32 -7.59 14.18
C ASN A 171 -10.08 -6.37 14.72
N GLU A 172 -10.55 -6.44 15.96
CA GLU A 172 -11.19 -5.31 16.65
C GLU A 172 -10.25 -4.09 16.70
N LEU A 173 -9.00 -4.28 17.13
CA LEU A 173 -7.99 -3.21 17.18
C LEU A 173 -7.71 -2.65 15.77
N ALA A 174 -7.68 -3.50 14.74
CA ALA A 174 -7.47 -3.07 13.37
C ALA A 174 -8.61 -2.19 12.86
N HIS A 175 -9.86 -2.52 13.19
CA HIS A 175 -11.03 -1.71 12.85
C HIS A 175 -11.06 -0.38 13.61
N LEU A 176 -10.77 -0.39 14.91
CA LEU A 176 -10.72 0.85 15.71
C LEU A 176 -9.68 1.83 15.17
N LYS A 177 -8.49 1.34 14.77
CA LYS A 177 -7.44 2.17 14.16
C LYS A 177 -7.89 2.77 12.82
N GLU A 178 -8.63 2.03 12.01
CA GLU A 178 -9.20 2.56 10.75
C GLU A 178 -10.27 3.62 11.03
N SER A 179 -11.20 3.36 11.95
CA SER A 179 -12.23 4.34 12.33
C SER A 179 -11.60 5.64 12.84
N LEU A 180 -10.58 5.54 13.68
CA LEU A 180 -9.84 6.70 14.21
C LEU A 180 -9.15 7.50 13.09
N LEU A 181 -8.50 6.82 12.14
CA LEU A 181 -7.87 7.47 10.99
C LEU A 181 -8.89 8.30 10.20
N TRP A 182 -10.04 7.72 9.89
CA TRP A 182 -11.08 8.40 9.11
C TRP A 182 -11.76 9.53 9.87
N GLU A 183 -12.00 9.35 11.16
CA GLU A 183 -12.51 10.41 12.03
C GLU A 183 -11.57 11.62 12.02
N LYS A 184 -10.26 11.38 12.20
CA LYS A 184 -9.25 12.46 12.19
C LYS A 184 -9.12 13.14 10.84
N ILE A 185 -9.19 12.38 9.74
CA ILE A 185 -9.23 12.96 8.40
C ILE A 185 -10.46 13.86 8.23
N LYS A 186 -11.65 13.37 8.57
CA LYS A 186 -12.91 14.13 8.44
C LYS A 186 -12.89 15.40 9.31
N SER A 187 -12.40 15.30 10.54
CA SER A 187 -12.24 16.46 11.43
C SER A 187 -11.26 17.48 10.86
N CYS A 188 -10.10 17.03 10.35
CA CYS A 188 -9.12 17.90 9.72
C CYS A 188 -9.71 18.62 8.49
N LYS A 189 -10.45 17.93 7.61
CA LYS A 189 -11.13 18.57 6.47
C LYS A 189 -12.09 19.67 6.93
N LYS A 190 -12.89 19.40 7.96
CA LYS A 190 -13.85 20.37 8.52
C LYS A 190 -13.14 21.60 9.05
N GLU A 191 -12.05 21.42 9.80
CA GLU A 191 -11.30 22.54 10.36
C GLU A 191 -10.64 23.38 9.26
N LEU A 192 -10.02 22.75 8.25
CA LEU A 192 -9.44 23.46 7.12
C LEU A 192 -10.45 24.33 6.38
N ASN A 193 -11.72 23.90 6.29
CA ASN A 193 -12.80 24.68 5.67
C ASN A 193 -13.18 25.94 6.47
N THR A 194 -12.79 26.05 7.74
CA THR A 194 -13.05 27.23 8.58
C THR A 194 -11.94 28.27 8.52
N LEU A 195 -10.79 27.94 7.92
CA LEU A 195 -9.66 28.87 7.81
C LEU A 195 -9.95 29.99 6.80
N ASP A 196 -9.55 31.20 7.16
CA ASP A 196 -9.62 32.35 6.24
C ASP A 196 -8.56 32.21 5.13
N LYS A 197 -9.04 31.93 3.92
CA LYS A 197 -8.22 31.76 2.70
C LYS A 197 -7.48 33.03 2.28
N LYS A 198 -7.87 34.20 2.80
CA LYS A 198 -7.24 35.49 2.48
C LYS A 198 -6.22 35.92 3.53
N HIS A 199 -6.09 35.19 4.63
CA HIS A 199 -5.13 35.50 5.68
C HIS A 199 -3.70 35.27 5.17
N GLU A 200 -2.77 36.16 5.52
CA GLU A 200 -1.37 36.09 5.09
C GLU A 200 -0.69 34.77 5.53
N GLU A 201 -1.06 34.26 6.71
CA GLU A 201 -0.57 32.98 7.23
C GLU A 201 -1.40 31.75 6.80
N TYR A 202 -2.29 31.85 5.81
CA TYR A 202 -3.18 30.73 5.44
C TYR A 202 -2.43 29.42 5.20
N ASP A 203 -1.37 29.42 4.39
CA ASP A 203 -0.58 28.23 4.07
C ASP A 203 0.13 27.63 5.29
N LEU A 204 0.57 28.48 6.22
CA LEU A 204 1.17 28.04 7.48
C LEU A 204 0.11 27.40 8.39
N ASN A 205 -1.08 28.01 8.46
CA ASN A 205 -2.20 27.52 9.25
C ASN A 205 -2.75 26.19 8.73
N VAL A 206 -2.79 26.00 7.40
CA VAL A 206 -3.10 24.69 6.78
C VAL A 206 -2.11 23.63 7.26
N ARG A 207 -0.80 23.89 7.19
CA ARG A 207 0.24 22.95 7.64
C ARG A 207 0.11 22.61 9.13
N LYS A 208 -0.06 23.62 9.98
CA LYS A 208 -0.26 23.45 11.43
C LYS A 208 -1.50 22.61 11.73
N CYS A 209 -2.62 22.87 11.05
CA CYS A 209 -3.87 22.14 11.21
C CYS A 209 -3.72 20.65 10.86
N VAL A 210 -3.13 20.35 9.69
CA VAL A 210 -2.91 18.95 9.27
C VAL A 210 -1.92 18.27 10.21
N LEU A 211 -0.83 18.92 10.57
CA LEU A 211 0.18 18.37 11.47
C LEU A 211 -0.41 18.03 12.84
N ARG A 212 -1.19 18.94 13.43
CA ARG A 212 -1.87 18.68 14.71
C ARG A 212 -2.79 17.48 14.60
N SER A 213 -3.56 17.36 13.51
CA SER A 213 -4.46 16.22 13.29
C SER A 213 -3.70 14.89 13.24
N ILE A 214 -2.53 14.86 12.58
CA ILE A 214 -1.65 13.68 12.54
C ILE A 214 -1.07 13.38 13.93
N GLU A 215 -0.61 14.39 14.66
CA GLU A 215 -0.05 14.21 16.00
C GLU A 215 -1.08 13.69 17.00
N GLU A 216 -2.32 14.19 16.93
CA GLU A 216 -3.43 13.66 17.71
C GLU A 216 -3.76 12.22 17.34
N LEU A 217 -3.79 11.90 16.04
CA LEU A 217 -3.98 10.52 15.57
C LEU A 217 -2.89 9.58 16.13
N LEU A 218 -1.63 10.00 16.10
CA LEU A 218 -0.51 9.23 16.65
C LEU A 218 -0.66 8.99 18.16
N LYS A 219 -1.03 10.04 18.91
CA LYS A 219 -1.28 9.95 20.37
C LYS A 219 -2.45 9.01 20.68
N SER A 220 -3.58 9.16 19.98
CA SER A 220 -4.75 8.30 20.16
C SER A 220 -4.45 6.83 19.79
N ASN A 221 -3.67 6.58 18.73
CA ASN A 221 -3.25 5.22 18.38
C ASN A 221 -2.34 4.60 19.46
N GLN A 222 -1.42 5.39 20.04
CA GLN A 222 -0.60 4.95 21.18
C GLN A 222 -1.46 4.59 22.39
N GLN A 223 -2.44 5.45 22.72
CA GLN A 223 -3.36 5.23 23.81
C GLN A 223 -4.19 3.94 23.63
N PHE A 224 -4.76 3.71 22.44
CA PHE A 224 -5.47 2.45 22.15
C PHE A 224 -4.59 1.21 22.28
N CYS A 225 -3.33 1.28 21.84
CA CYS A 225 -2.41 0.16 22.02
C CYS A 225 -2.09 -0.08 23.50
N TYR A 226 -2.00 0.98 24.31
CA TYR A 226 -1.80 0.86 25.75
C TYR A 226 -3.02 0.27 26.46
N GLU A 227 -4.22 0.77 26.17
CA GLU A 227 -5.48 0.31 26.78
C GLU A 227 -5.82 -1.15 26.43
N LYS A 228 -5.46 -1.61 25.23
CA LYS A 228 -5.68 -2.99 24.79
C LYS A 228 -4.51 -3.93 25.14
N LYS A 229 -3.51 -3.44 25.89
CA LYS A 229 -2.43 -4.27 26.41
C LYS A 229 -2.97 -5.23 27.47
N SER A 230 -2.56 -6.49 27.41
CA SER A 230 -2.85 -7.50 28.44
C SER A 230 -1.57 -8.28 28.79
N LEU A 231 -1.65 -9.12 29.82
CA LEU A 231 -0.51 -9.91 30.30
C LEU A 231 0.14 -10.77 29.20
N PHE A 232 -0.65 -11.23 28.23
CA PHE A 232 -0.21 -12.11 27.13
C PHE A 232 -0.19 -11.42 25.75
N TYR A 233 -0.50 -10.12 25.69
CA TYR A 233 -0.59 -9.39 24.42
C TYR A 233 -0.19 -7.93 24.58
N LYS A 234 0.89 -7.54 23.89
CA LYS A 234 1.34 -6.14 23.81
C LYS A 234 1.31 -5.69 22.35
N PRO A 235 0.26 -4.97 21.92
CA PRO A 235 0.19 -4.51 20.54
C PRO A 235 1.29 -3.49 20.27
N GLY A 236 2.00 -3.65 19.15
CA GLY A 236 2.90 -2.62 18.63
C GLY A 236 2.13 -1.42 18.08
N LEU A 237 2.81 -0.28 17.96
CA LEU A 237 2.23 0.92 17.35
C LEU A 237 1.80 0.67 15.89
N GLY A 238 2.56 -0.18 15.19
CA GLY A 238 2.21 -0.79 13.92
C GLY A 238 2.32 0.16 12.73
N LEU A 239 1.89 -0.35 11.57
CA LEU A 239 1.98 0.32 10.27
C LEU A 239 1.36 1.73 10.27
N LEU A 240 0.21 1.92 10.95
CA LEU A 240 -0.43 3.24 11.04
C LEU A 240 0.50 4.29 11.67
N TYR A 241 1.20 3.94 12.75
CA TYR A 241 2.11 4.86 13.42
C TYR A 241 3.30 5.21 12.54
N GLU A 242 3.87 4.21 11.87
CA GLU A 242 5.02 4.40 10.98
C GLU A 242 4.69 5.36 9.84
N LEU A 243 3.60 5.10 9.11
CA LEU A 243 3.18 5.90 7.96
C LEU A 243 2.78 7.32 8.38
N MET A 244 2.04 7.47 9.47
CA MET A 244 1.65 8.80 9.98
C MET A 244 2.85 9.59 10.51
N SER A 245 3.87 8.91 11.07
CA SER A 245 5.12 9.56 11.47
C SER A 245 5.90 10.07 10.27
N GLN A 246 5.90 9.33 9.15
CA GLN A 246 6.51 9.80 7.89
C GLN A 246 5.76 11.03 7.34
N ALA A 247 4.43 11.00 7.32
CA ALA A 247 3.61 12.15 6.93
C ALA A 247 3.94 13.41 7.77
N SER A 248 4.04 13.25 9.10
CA SER A 248 4.40 14.34 10.00
C SER A 248 5.79 14.92 9.70
N LYS A 249 6.78 14.08 9.43
CA LYS A 249 8.15 14.51 9.07
C LYS A 249 8.18 15.33 7.78
N ILE A 250 7.46 14.90 6.76
CA ILE A 250 7.38 15.61 5.47
C ILE A 250 6.77 17.01 5.67
N ILE A 251 5.64 17.09 6.39
CA ILE A 251 4.98 18.37 6.65
C ILE A 251 5.86 19.31 7.48
N LYS A 252 6.54 18.79 8.52
CA LYS A 252 7.48 19.56 9.36
C LYS A 252 8.65 20.11 8.55
N SER A 253 9.21 19.31 7.65
CA SER A 253 10.34 19.74 6.81
C SER A 253 9.93 20.92 5.92
N ALA A 254 8.76 20.84 5.29
CA ALA A 254 8.21 21.91 4.47
C ALA A 254 7.89 23.20 5.25
N MET A 255 7.60 23.11 6.55
CA MET A 255 7.41 24.29 7.41
C MET A 255 8.74 25.00 7.71
N ASN A 256 9.81 24.24 7.94
CA ASN A 256 11.12 24.80 8.26
C ASN A 256 11.73 25.53 7.05
N GLU A 257 11.61 24.97 5.85
CA GLU A 257 12.10 25.59 4.60
C GLU A 257 11.46 26.97 4.36
N GLN A 258 10.17 27.14 4.65
CA GLN A 258 9.50 28.44 4.54
C GLN A 258 10.01 29.47 5.55
N HIS A 259 10.35 29.04 6.76
CA HIS A 259 10.90 29.93 7.79
C HIS A 259 12.30 30.41 7.40
N GLU A 260 13.13 29.52 6.82
CA GLU A 260 14.47 29.88 6.34
C GLU A 260 14.42 30.88 5.18
N LEU A 261 13.56 30.65 4.19
CA LEU A 261 13.36 31.57 3.06
C LEU A 261 12.85 32.96 3.50
N GLY A 262 11.92 33.02 4.44
CA GLY A 262 11.43 34.29 5.00
C GLY A 262 12.51 35.07 5.75
N SER A 263 13.41 34.36 6.44
CA SER A 263 14.54 34.97 7.18
C SER A 263 15.67 35.48 6.28
N GLN A 264 15.79 34.97 5.05
CA GLN A 264 16.78 35.42 4.07
C GLN A 264 16.30 36.65 3.28
N LEU A 265 15.00 36.80 3.05
CA LEU A 265 14.42 37.95 2.35
C LEU A 265 14.28 39.21 3.22
N THR A 266 14.48 39.09 4.53
CA THR A 266 14.40 40.18 5.52
C THR A 266 15.77 40.70 5.97
N LYS A 267 16.86 40.22 5.36
CA LYS A 267 18.24 40.72 5.54
C LYS A 267 18.69 41.47 4.30
#